data_AF-A0A815EPD0-F1
#
_entry.id   AF-A0A815EPD0-F1
#
_cell.length_a   1.000
_cell.length_b   1.000
_cell.length_c   1.000
_cell.angle_alpha   90.00
_cell.angle_beta   90.00
_cell.angle_gamma   90.00
#
_symmetry.space_group_name_H-M   'P 1'
#
loop_
_entity.id
_entity.type
_entity.pdbx_description
1 polymer ?
#
loop_
_entity_poly.entity_id
_entity_poly.type
_entity_poly.pdbx_seq_one_letter_code
_entity_poly.pdbx_strand_id
1 'polypeptide(L)'
;MAEKVYLVNPETGSRHRLNDCKPSLQPSTALKFSSARKYPNKALPASVDLSPGMTPVELQEDTSACVGNALAAAYEFLIKKKTGTEMDVSRLFIYYNGRKKDEPGIATVEDSGCSITGAIAGLKEYGCCKEDKFPYDITKINDRPPSYCYSDAVNYRITDGMRLNVDLYEMKACLAQGYPFAFGLATYPSFVEAETNGGIVPMPTPNEIKNNRGDLHAMLAVGYVDRSEQFIVKNSWGKKWGDKGYGYIPYEYMSSPKFCSDLHTIKTISERARRRRELMMQNSIAENSQKNVYGYQKECLNNIENTTNDDLLVDDDDEDDFYNDKKFWQTERSDHIINITTKSQSIHFQKKSGYTASSKQLHPYIERVPRENNSSKSYILWIDKKSGDNSDTANQLTSDGKIHIDFRETFAMAQDHIRQISNIIKSPSSTFQIVCRGYYKNENKNPFDLLLLLNKNNLRHIPVIVFTNDKEGLLKHLENQAPSVGLTDWKDRLYITSTSKKLITKCKTHIEKKTL
;
A
#
# COMPACT_ATOMS: atom_id res chain seq x y z
N MET A 1 -9.84 -10.22 16.33
CA MET A 1 -8.70 -9.53 15.69
C MET A 1 -7.95 -10.54 14.84
N ALA A 2 -7.50 -10.17 13.65
CA ALA A 2 -6.84 -11.10 12.72
C ALA A 2 -5.40 -11.39 13.19
N GLU A 3 -5.09 -12.67 13.30
CA GLU A 3 -3.74 -13.24 13.49
C GLU A 3 -2.82 -12.85 12.32
N LYS A 4 -1.54 -12.56 12.58
CA LYS A 4 -0.54 -12.40 11.52
C LYS A 4 -0.08 -13.79 11.09
N VAL A 5 -0.11 -14.05 9.79
CA VAL A 5 0.24 -15.36 9.22
C VAL A 5 1.43 -15.19 8.29
N TYR A 6 2.34 -16.14 8.31
CA TYR A 6 3.54 -16.12 7.49
C TYR A 6 3.80 -17.47 6.85
N LEU A 7 4.22 -17.47 5.58
CA LEU A 7 4.97 -18.59 5.02
C LEU A 7 6.44 -18.43 5.40
N VAL A 8 7.03 -19.51 5.91
CA VAL A 8 8.45 -19.53 6.29
C VAL A 8 9.17 -20.55 5.43
N ASN A 9 10.25 -20.09 4.78
CA ASN A 9 11.21 -20.95 4.13
C ASN A 9 12.40 -21.18 5.08
N PRO A 10 12.58 -22.39 5.62
CA PRO A 10 13.68 -22.65 6.54
C PRO A 10 15.05 -22.72 5.85
N GLU A 11 15.10 -22.96 4.54
CA GLU A 11 16.37 -23.01 3.79
C GLU A 11 16.97 -21.60 3.62
N THR A 12 16.11 -20.63 3.31
CA THR A 12 16.53 -19.23 3.09
C THR A 12 16.40 -18.37 4.35
N GLY A 13 15.63 -18.83 5.34
CA GLY A 13 15.22 -18.03 6.49
C GLY A 13 14.21 -16.93 6.13
N SER A 14 13.65 -16.96 4.92
CA SER A 14 12.67 -15.97 4.48
C SER A 14 11.34 -16.14 5.22
N ARG A 15 10.64 -15.02 5.36
CA ARG A 15 9.36 -14.95 6.06
C ARG A 15 8.44 -14.00 5.33
N HIS A 16 7.43 -14.55 4.67
CA HIS A 16 6.51 -13.81 3.81
C HIS A 16 5.14 -13.71 4.44
N ARG A 17 4.65 -12.48 4.62
CA ARG A 17 3.34 -12.21 5.22
C ARG A 17 2.20 -12.67 4.29
N LEU A 18 1.18 -13.28 4.91
CA LEU A 18 -0.01 -13.85 4.27
C LEU A 18 -1.31 -13.30 4.88
N ASN A 19 -2.41 -13.71 4.25
CA ASN A 19 -3.81 -13.49 4.66
C ASN A 19 -4.28 -12.05 4.42
N ASP A 20 -3.86 -11.56 3.25
CA ASP A 20 -3.82 -10.15 2.88
C ASP A 20 -4.78 -9.84 1.72
N CYS A 21 -5.21 -10.89 1.02
CA CYS A 21 -6.29 -10.86 0.04
C CYS A 21 -7.57 -11.40 0.70
N LYS A 22 -8.54 -10.53 0.94
CA LYS A 22 -9.84 -10.94 1.52
C LYS A 22 -10.76 -11.47 0.42
N PRO A 23 -11.60 -12.49 0.70
CA PRO A 23 -12.74 -12.78 -0.17
C PRO A 23 -13.61 -11.53 -0.30
N SER A 24 -14.11 -11.25 -1.51
CA SER A 24 -15.03 -10.13 -1.70
C SER A 24 -16.33 -10.35 -0.91
N LEU A 25 -16.62 -9.47 0.05
CA LEU A 25 -17.86 -9.50 0.84
C LEU A 25 -19.07 -9.00 0.05
N GLN A 26 -18.84 -8.26 -1.04
CA GLN A 26 -19.87 -7.67 -1.89
C GLN A 26 -19.82 -8.29 -3.30
N PRO A 27 -20.96 -8.47 -3.98
CA PRO A 27 -20.96 -8.83 -5.38
C PRO A 27 -20.24 -7.74 -6.19
N SER A 28 -19.23 -8.13 -6.95
CA SER A 28 -18.46 -7.22 -7.79
C SER A 28 -19.38 -6.46 -8.76
N THR A 29 -19.28 -5.14 -8.78
CA THR A 29 -19.92 -4.27 -9.79
C THR A 29 -19.13 -4.20 -11.10
N ALA A 30 -18.02 -4.94 -11.19
CA ALA A 30 -17.25 -5.04 -12.41
C ALA A 30 -18.02 -5.78 -13.51
N LEU A 31 -17.90 -5.28 -14.74
CA LEU A 31 -18.40 -6.01 -15.92
C LEU A 31 -17.68 -7.36 -16.02
N LYS A 32 -18.41 -8.41 -16.43
CA LYS A 32 -17.79 -9.70 -16.71
C LYS A 32 -16.90 -9.60 -17.95
N PHE A 33 -15.70 -10.15 -17.87
CA PHE A 33 -14.83 -10.32 -19.03
C PHE A 33 -15.51 -11.23 -20.06
N SER A 34 -15.31 -10.93 -21.34
CA SER A 34 -15.79 -11.76 -22.44
C SER A 34 -14.71 -11.90 -23.50
N SER A 35 -14.35 -13.14 -23.81
CA SER A 35 -13.40 -13.51 -24.85
C SER A 35 -14.01 -13.61 -26.25
N ALA A 36 -15.35 -13.72 -26.32
CA ALA A 36 -16.09 -14.08 -27.53
C ALA A 36 -15.87 -13.12 -28.71
N ARG A 37 -15.60 -11.83 -28.44
CA ARG A 37 -15.41 -10.83 -29.50
C ARG A 37 -14.09 -10.98 -30.27
N LYS A 38 -13.02 -11.47 -29.63
CA LYS A 38 -11.68 -11.58 -30.26
C LYS A 38 -11.28 -13.02 -30.59
N TYR A 39 -11.82 -14.01 -29.89
CA TYR A 39 -11.55 -15.43 -30.13
C TYR A 39 -12.87 -16.22 -30.31
N PRO A 40 -13.59 -16.02 -31.43
CA PRO A 40 -14.88 -16.68 -31.65
C PRO A 40 -14.74 -18.21 -31.82
N ASN A 41 -13.61 -18.68 -32.36
CA ASN A 41 -13.35 -20.12 -32.58
C ASN A 41 -12.55 -20.78 -31.44
N LYS A 42 -12.34 -20.08 -30.31
CA LYS A 42 -11.59 -20.55 -29.15
C LYS A 42 -10.12 -20.97 -29.37
N ALA A 43 -9.54 -20.71 -30.53
CA ALA A 43 -8.11 -20.90 -30.74
C ALA A 43 -7.29 -19.77 -30.09
N LEU A 44 -6.41 -20.12 -29.15
CA LEU A 44 -5.49 -19.21 -28.47
C LEU A 44 -4.03 -19.53 -28.88
N PRO A 45 -3.10 -18.56 -28.80
CA PRO A 45 -1.67 -18.85 -28.91
C PRO A 45 -1.23 -19.92 -27.91
N ALA A 46 -0.20 -20.72 -28.25
CA ALA A 46 0.33 -21.74 -27.34
C ALA A 46 1.08 -21.15 -26.13
N SER A 47 1.54 -19.90 -26.24
CA SER A 47 2.14 -19.15 -25.14
C SER A 47 1.91 -17.66 -25.32
N VAL A 48 1.87 -16.94 -24.21
CA VAL A 48 1.82 -15.48 -24.14
C VAL A 48 2.72 -15.04 -22.98
N ASP A 49 3.55 -14.03 -23.21
CA ASP A 49 4.37 -13.43 -22.16
C ASP A 49 4.28 -11.90 -22.23
N LEU A 50 3.68 -11.29 -21.20
CA LEU A 50 3.58 -9.84 -21.03
C LEU A 50 4.66 -9.28 -20.09
N SER A 51 5.51 -10.13 -19.51
CA SER A 51 6.57 -9.72 -18.58
C SER A 51 7.55 -8.67 -19.14
N PRO A 52 7.89 -8.64 -20.45
CA PRO A 52 8.76 -7.58 -20.99
C PRO A 52 8.14 -6.18 -20.90
N GLY A 53 6.81 -6.09 -20.81
CA GLY A 53 6.10 -4.82 -20.64
C GLY A 53 5.91 -4.39 -19.19
N MET A 54 6.28 -5.22 -18.21
CA MET A 54 6.07 -4.91 -16.79
C MET A 54 7.10 -3.91 -16.27
N THR A 55 6.70 -3.15 -15.25
CA THR A 55 7.61 -2.38 -14.38
C THR A 55 8.44 -3.32 -13.51
N PRO A 56 9.51 -2.84 -12.84
CA PRO A 56 10.25 -3.62 -11.86
C PRO A 56 9.37 -4.32 -10.82
N VAL A 57 9.87 -5.43 -10.25
CA VAL A 57 9.19 -6.16 -9.16
C VAL A 57 9.30 -5.39 -7.85
N GLU A 58 8.16 -5.25 -7.18
CA GLU A 58 8.02 -4.56 -5.90
C GLU A 58 8.27 -5.49 -4.70
N LEU A 59 8.54 -4.87 -3.55
CA LEU A 59 8.63 -5.54 -2.25
C LEU A 59 7.54 -5.01 -1.31
N GLN A 60 6.62 -5.87 -0.90
CA GLN A 60 5.51 -5.46 -0.02
C GLN A 60 5.91 -5.30 1.45
N GLU A 61 7.10 -5.77 1.85
CA GLU A 61 7.60 -5.78 3.24
C GLU A 61 6.69 -6.59 4.21
N ASP A 62 6.81 -6.40 5.53
CA ASP A 62 5.95 -7.02 6.54
C ASP A 62 4.54 -6.36 6.61
N THR A 63 3.83 -6.31 5.49
CA THR A 63 2.48 -5.70 5.39
C THR A 63 1.46 -6.63 4.76
N SER A 64 0.18 -6.30 4.93
CA SER A 64 -0.93 -7.01 4.29
C SER A 64 -1.37 -6.39 2.95
N ALA A 65 -0.45 -5.83 2.18
CA ALA A 65 -0.74 -5.00 1.01
C ALA A 65 -0.58 -5.71 -0.37
N CYS A 66 -0.60 -7.05 -0.43
CA CYS A 66 -0.39 -7.80 -1.69
C CYS A 66 -1.36 -7.37 -2.80
N VAL A 67 -2.63 -7.11 -2.48
CA VAL A 67 -3.63 -6.61 -3.45
C VAL A 67 -3.24 -5.24 -4.01
N GLY A 68 -2.75 -4.34 -3.17
CA GLY A 68 -2.26 -3.02 -3.59
C GLY A 68 -1.08 -3.13 -4.55
N ASN A 69 -0.15 -4.06 -4.28
CA ASN A 69 1.01 -4.32 -5.12
C ASN A 69 0.61 -4.96 -6.47
N ALA A 70 -0.24 -5.99 -6.46
CA ALA A 70 -0.68 -6.67 -7.68
C ALA A 70 -1.44 -5.73 -8.63
N LEU A 71 -2.32 -4.88 -8.08
CA LEU A 71 -3.06 -3.90 -8.86
C LEU A 71 -2.21 -2.71 -9.30
N ALA A 72 -1.23 -2.27 -8.51
CA ALA A 72 -0.26 -1.27 -8.97
C ALA A 72 0.47 -1.78 -10.21
N ALA A 73 1.04 -2.98 -10.17
CA ALA A 73 1.72 -3.58 -11.32
C ALA A 73 0.82 -3.71 -12.57
N ALA A 74 -0.44 -4.11 -12.40
CA ALA A 74 -1.42 -4.15 -13.50
C ALA A 74 -1.66 -2.76 -14.09
N TYR A 75 -1.74 -1.75 -13.21
CA TYR A 75 -2.04 -0.39 -13.59
C TYR A 75 -0.88 0.25 -14.34
N GLU A 76 0.33 0.11 -13.81
CA GLU A 76 1.57 0.61 -14.39
C GLU A 76 1.84 0.00 -15.76
N PHE A 77 1.61 -1.31 -15.91
CA PHE A 77 1.69 -1.98 -17.21
C PHE A 77 0.78 -1.32 -18.24
N LEU A 78 -0.45 -0.99 -17.88
CA LEU A 78 -1.39 -0.34 -18.79
C LEU A 78 -1.02 1.10 -19.10
N ILE A 79 -0.48 1.84 -18.13
CA ILE A 79 0.04 3.19 -18.34
C ILE A 79 1.20 3.14 -19.34
N LYS A 80 2.17 2.26 -19.12
CA LYS A 80 3.31 2.06 -20.02
C LYS A 80 2.86 1.63 -21.41
N LYS A 81 1.95 0.66 -21.50
CA LYS A 81 1.38 0.18 -22.78
C LYS A 81 0.66 1.29 -23.54
N LYS A 82 -0.08 2.17 -22.86
CA LYS A 82 -0.82 3.27 -23.50
C LYS A 82 0.06 4.46 -23.85
N THR A 83 1.04 4.80 -23.02
CA THR A 83 1.77 6.07 -23.10
C THR A 83 3.23 5.94 -23.52
N GLY A 84 3.75 4.71 -23.59
CA GLY A 84 5.18 4.43 -23.77
C GLY A 84 6.05 4.79 -22.57
N THR A 85 5.48 5.40 -21.52
CA THR A 85 6.23 5.93 -20.38
C THR A 85 5.93 5.14 -19.11
N GLU A 86 6.98 4.76 -18.38
CA GLU A 86 6.84 4.16 -17.05
C GLU A 86 6.40 5.19 -16.02
N MET A 87 5.52 4.77 -15.10
CA MET A 87 5.03 5.63 -14.03
C MET A 87 4.56 4.74 -12.88
N ASP A 88 5.17 4.92 -11.71
CA ASP A 88 4.79 4.19 -10.51
C ASP A 88 3.57 4.82 -9.85
N VAL A 89 2.60 3.99 -9.45
CA VAL A 89 1.38 4.42 -8.78
C VAL A 89 1.41 4.02 -7.31
N SER A 90 0.81 4.82 -6.43
CA SER A 90 0.89 4.58 -4.99
C SER A 90 0.16 3.30 -4.58
N ARG A 91 0.94 2.29 -4.18
CA ARG A 91 0.42 1.03 -3.65
C ARG A 91 -0.38 1.23 -2.37
N LEU A 92 0.05 2.14 -1.49
CA LEU A 92 -0.66 2.45 -0.25
C LEU A 92 -2.00 3.15 -0.52
N PHE A 93 -2.07 3.99 -1.57
CA PHE A 93 -3.33 4.61 -1.97
C PHE A 93 -4.35 3.56 -2.44
N ILE A 94 -3.92 2.61 -3.28
CA ILE A 94 -4.76 1.50 -3.73
C ILE A 94 -5.23 0.68 -2.52
N TYR A 95 -4.30 0.33 -1.64
CA TYR A 95 -4.58 -0.52 -0.48
C TYR A 95 -5.51 0.14 0.55
N TYR A 96 -5.30 1.42 0.87
CA TYR A 96 -6.17 2.18 1.78
C TYR A 96 -7.61 2.25 1.25
N ASN A 97 -7.78 2.66 -0.01
CA ASN A 97 -9.11 2.80 -0.58
C ASN A 97 -9.79 1.44 -0.80
N GLY A 98 -9.04 0.37 -1.09
CA GLY A 98 -9.56 -0.99 -1.13
C GLY A 98 -10.17 -1.44 0.20
N ARG A 99 -9.47 -1.24 1.32
CA ARG A 99 -10.01 -1.53 2.66
C ARG A 99 -11.26 -0.72 3.00
N LYS A 100 -11.27 0.56 2.65
CA LYS A 100 -12.46 1.43 2.81
C LYS A 100 -13.66 0.96 1.98
N LYS A 101 -13.42 0.29 0.85
CA LYS A 101 -14.45 -0.26 -0.02
C LYS A 101 -14.99 -1.60 0.45
N ASP A 102 -14.15 -2.45 1.03
CA ASP A 102 -14.60 -3.70 1.65
C ASP A 102 -15.47 -3.46 2.88
N GLU A 103 -15.16 -2.42 3.66
CA GLU A 103 -15.85 -2.09 4.91
C GLU A 103 -16.40 -0.65 4.86
N PRO A 104 -17.48 -0.38 4.09
CA PRO A 104 -18.09 0.94 4.00
C PRO A 104 -18.48 1.47 5.39
N GLY A 105 -18.11 2.71 5.69
CA GLY A 105 -18.42 3.35 6.98
C GLY A 105 -17.39 3.09 8.09
N ILE A 106 -16.38 2.24 7.89
CA ILE A 106 -15.32 2.03 8.90
C ILE A 106 -14.61 3.35 9.25
N ALA A 107 -14.46 3.67 10.53
CA ALA A 107 -13.84 4.92 10.96
C ALA A 107 -12.33 4.93 10.68
N THR A 108 -11.65 3.84 11.01
CA THR A 108 -10.21 3.65 10.88
C THR A 108 -9.93 2.30 10.22
N VAL A 109 -9.04 2.25 9.23
CA VAL A 109 -8.61 0.99 8.64
C VAL A 109 -7.45 0.40 9.42
N GLU A 110 -7.32 -0.92 9.37
CA GLU A 110 -6.17 -1.65 9.88
C GLU A 110 -5.50 -2.45 8.77
N ASP A 111 -4.22 -2.75 8.97
CA ASP A 111 -3.41 -3.59 8.09
C ASP A 111 -3.86 -5.05 8.25
N SER A 112 -4.92 -5.38 7.51
CA SER A 112 -5.72 -6.60 7.64
C SER A 112 -6.06 -7.25 6.29
N GLY A 113 -5.52 -6.70 5.21
CA GLY A 113 -5.83 -7.09 3.84
C GLY A 113 -7.06 -6.39 3.27
N CYS A 114 -7.24 -6.50 1.95
CA CYS A 114 -8.47 -6.13 1.24
C CYS A 114 -8.77 -7.12 0.11
N SER A 115 -9.97 -7.05 -0.46
CA SER A 115 -10.32 -7.79 -1.67
C SER A 115 -9.84 -7.04 -2.91
N ILE A 116 -9.53 -7.80 -3.97
CA ILE A 116 -9.20 -7.23 -5.29
C ILE A 116 -10.44 -6.50 -5.82
N THR A 117 -11.63 -7.03 -5.60
CA THR A 117 -12.91 -6.35 -5.93
C THR A 117 -13.01 -4.97 -5.28
N GLY A 118 -12.75 -4.85 -3.98
CA GLY A 118 -12.82 -3.59 -3.24
C GLY A 118 -11.78 -2.59 -3.74
N ALA A 119 -10.56 -3.04 -3.98
CA ALA A 119 -9.51 -2.20 -4.55
C ALA A 119 -9.83 -1.72 -5.97
N ILE A 120 -10.41 -2.56 -6.83
CA ILE A 120 -10.92 -2.16 -8.15
C ILE A 120 -12.04 -1.11 -8.03
N ALA A 121 -12.96 -1.26 -7.06
CA ALA A 121 -13.99 -0.27 -6.81
C ALA A 121 -13.39 1.09 -6.36
N GLY A 122 -12.32 1.06 -5.56
CA GLY A 122 -11.56 2.24 -5.17
C GLY A 122 -10.88 2.92 -6.37
N LEU A 123 -10.24 2.14 -7.23
CA LEU A 123 -9.62 2.64 -8.46
C LEU A 123 -10.63 3.25 -9.44
N LYS A 124 -11.85 2.70 -9.53
CA LYS A 124 -12.93 3.26 -10.35
C LYS A 124 -13.39 4.62 -9.82
N GLU A 125 -13.56 4.74 -8.50
CA GLU A 125 -14.07 5.97 -7.89
C GLU A 125 -13.01 7.06 -7.77
N TYR A 126 -11.83 6.72 -7.29
CA TYR A 126 -10.79 7.70 -6.92
C TYR A 126 -9.66 7.75 -7.95
N GLY A 127 -9.35 6.64 -8.59
CA GLY A 127 -8.14 6.46 -9.38
C GLY A 127 -6.94 6.09 -8.51
N CYS A 128 -5.73 6.45 -8.93
CA CYS A 128 -4.54 6.32 -8.10
C CYS A 128 -3.56 7.48 -8.33
N CYS A 129 -3.00 8.04 -7.25
CA CYS A 129 -1.93 9.02 -7.37
C CYS A 129 -0.60 8.33 -7.69
N LYS A 130 0.39 9.11 -8.10
CA LYS A 130 1.77 8.62 -8.22
C LYS A 130 2.35 8.16 -6.88
N GLU A 131 3.26 7.19 -6.91
CA GLU A 131 3.95 6.69 -5.71
C GLU A 131 4.76 7.82 -5.03
N ASP A 132 5.32 8.78 -5.77
CA ASP A 132 6.05 9.93 -5.20
C ASP A 132 5.17 10.87 -4.32
N LYS A 133 3.85 10.88 -4.53
CA LYS A 133 2.88 11.68 -3.74
C LYS A 133 2.48 11.01 -2.44
N PHE A 134 2.43 9.68 -2.45
CA PHE A 134 2.14 8.87 -1.27
C PHE A 134 3.03 7.62 -1.27
N PRO A 135 4.31 7.77 -0.87
CA PRO A 135 5.30 6.72 -1.00
C PRO A 135 4.98 5.48 -0.17
N TYR A 136 5.53 4.34 -0.58
CA TYR A 136 5.44 3.08 0.13
C TYR A 136 6.25 3.09 1.43
N ASP A 137 5.71 3.77 2.42
CA ASP A 137 6.20 3.86 3.78
C ASP A 137 5.28 3.03 4.68
N ILE A 138 5.76 1.86 5.10
CA ILE A 138 4.95 0.92 5.88
C ILE A 138 4.49 1.48 7.23
N THR A 139 5.12 2.55 7.73
CA THR A 139 4.65 3.23 8.95
C THR A 139 3.33 3.96 8.73
N LYS A 140 3.01 4.28 7.47
CA LYS A 140 1.77 4.95 7.01
C LYS A 140 0.77 3.96 6.43
N ILE A 141 0.96 2.66 6.65
CA ILE A 141 0.11 1.60 6.08
C ILE A 141 -1.37 1.79 6.40
N ASN A 142 -1.73 2.44 7.51
CA ASN A 142 -3.12 2.72 7.90
C ASN A 142 -3.54 4.18 7.71
N ASP A 143 -2.62 5.05 7.33
CA ASP A 143 -2.88 6.47 7.24
C ASP A 143 -3.77 6.77 6.04
N ARG A 144 -4.69 7.70 6.23
CA ARG A 144 -5.49 8.23 5.13
C ARG A 144 -4.59 9.02 4.19
N PRO A 145 -4.60 8.75 2.86
CA PRO A 145 -3.90 9.58 1.91
C PRO A 145 -4.34 11.05 2.03
N PRO A 146 -3.41 12.02 2.03
CA PRO A 146 -3.76 13.43 2.03
C PRO A 146 -4.66 13.81 0.85
N SER A 147 -5.40 14.93 0.98
CA SER A 147 -6.35 15.39 -0.05
C SER A 147 -5.71 15.59 -1.42
N TYR A 148 -4.47 16.07 -1.48
CA TYR A 148 -3.75 16.26 -2.75
C TYR A 148 -3.51 14.94 -3.51
N CYS A 149 -3.41 13.80 -2.81
CA CYS A 149 -3.31 12.49 -3.45
C CYS A 149 -4.61 12.17 -4.20
N TYR A 150 -5.76 12.46 -3.59
CA TYR A 150 -7.05 12.29 -4.27
C TYR A 150 -7.20 13.23 -5.46
N SER A 151 -6.71 14.47 -5.37
CA SER A 151 -6.70 15.42 -6.49
C SER A 151 -5.84 14.94 -7.67
N ASP A 152 -4.69 14.34 -7.40
CA ASP A 152 -3.83 13.73 -8.42
C ASP A 152 -4.47 12.46 -9.02
N ALA A 153 -5.03 11.61 -8.15
CA ALA A 153 -5.63 10.33 -8.52
C ALA A 153 -6.76 10.44 -9.54
N VAL A 154 -7.53 11.53 -9.53
CA VAL A 154 -8.61 11.78 -10.51
C VAL A 154 -8.12 11.73 -11.95
N ASN A 155 -6.85 12.09 -12.20
CA ASN A 155 -6.28 12.05 -13.55
C ASN A 155 -6.05 10.60 -14.01
N TYR A 156 -5.91 9.65 -13.09
CA TYR A 156 -5.64 8.25 -13.35
C TYR A 156 -6.78 7.42 -12.74
N ARG A 157 -8.00 7.58 -13.26
CA ARG A 157 -9.13 6.69 -12.95
C ARG A 157 -9.22 5.55 -13.93
N ILE A 158 -9.58 4.36 -13.47
CA ILE A 158 -9.90 3.26 -14.40
C ILE A 158 -11.36 3.41 -14.86
N THR A 159 -11.60 3.29 -16.17
CA THR A 159 -12.96 3.30 -16.72
C THR A 159 -13.54 1.88 -16.73
N ASP A 160 -12.69 0.88 -16.98
CA ASP A 160 -13.09 -0.51 -17.06
C ASP A 160 -12.15 -1.40 -16.23
N GLY A 161 -12.67 -1.85 -15.09
CA GLY A 161 -12.18 -3.04 -14.39
C GLY A 161 -13.18 -4.17 -14.64
N MET A 162 -12.69 -5.31 -15.13
CA MET A 162 -13.51 -6.47 -15.50
C MET A 162 -13.18 -7.67 -14.61
N ARG A 163 -14.22 -8.41 -14.19
CA ARG A 163 -14.08 -9.66 -13.43
C ARG A 163 -13.95 -10.83 -14.40
N LEU A 164 -13.03 -11.75 -14.10
CA LEU A 164 -12.90 -13.03 -14.79
C LEU A 164 -13.53 -14.16 -13.96
N ASN A 165 -13.95 -15.22 -14.65
CA ASN A 165 -14.22 -16.51 -14.01
C ASN A 165 -12.92 -17.28 -13.80
N VAL A 166 -12.93 -18.19 -12.81
CA VAL A 166 -11.87 -19.19 -12.64
C VAL A 166 -12.08 -20.28 -13.70
N ASP A 167 -11.68 -19.96 -14.92
CA ASP A 167 -11.79 -20.79 -16.12
C ASP A 167 -10.51 -20.66 -16.93
N LEU A 168 -9.85 -21.79 -17.20
CA LEU A 168 -8.54 -21.82 -17.85
C LEU A 168 -8.57 -21.09 -19.20
N TYR A 169 -9.62 -21.29 -19.99
CA TYR A 169 -9.74 -20.66 -21.30
C TYR A 169 -9.95 -19.15 -21.17
N GLU A 170 -10.83 -18.69 -20.29
CA GLU A 170 -11.08 -17.26 -20.05
C GLU A 170 -9.83 -16.53 -19.56
N MET A 171 -9.09 -17.15 -18.63
CA MET A 171 -7.82 -16.64 -18.10
C MET A 171 -6.76 -16.51 -19.19
N LYS A 172 -6.55 -17.56 -20.00
CA LYS A 172 -5.63 -17.52 -21.15
C LYS A 172 -6.08 -16.50 -22.19
N ALA A 173 -7.37 -16.41 -22.47
CA ALA A 173 -7.92 -15.45 -23.43
C ALA A 173 -7.70 -14.00 -22.97
N CYS A 174 -7.80 -13.70 -21.67
CA CYS A 174 -7.48 -12.38 -21.12
C CYS A 174 -6.03 -11.98 -21.41
N LEU A 175 -5.09 -12.88 -21.09
CA LEU A 175 -3.66 -12.67 -21.33
C LEU A 175 -3.35 -12.54 -22.83
N ALA A 176 -3.96 -13.38 -23.68
CA ALA A 176 -3.81 -13.32 -25.13
C ALA A 176 -4.36 -12.02 -25.75
N GLN A 177 -5.33 -11.37 -25.09
CA GLN A 177 -5.76 -10.02 -25.47
C GLN A 177 -4.79 -8.91 -25.01
N GLY A 178 -3.73 -9.28 -24.29
CA GLY A 178 -2.70 -8.38 -23.79
C GLY A 178 -3.08 -7.66 -22.51
N TYR A 179 -3.92 -8.28 -21.67
CA TYR A 179 -4.34 -7.74 -20.39
C TYR A 179 -3.89 -8.68 -19.25
N PRO A 180 -3.00 -8.23 -18.35
CA PRO A 180 -2.70 -8.97 -17.13
C PRO A 180 -3.91 -8.91 -16.18
N PHE A 181 -4.01 -9.87 -15.28
CA PHE A 181 -5.11 -9.92 -14.30
C PHE A 181 -4.59 -10.26 -12.90
N ALA A 182 -5.07 -9.53 -11.90
CA ALA A 182 -4.82 -9.84 -10.50
C ALA A 182 -5.72 -10.99 -10.07
N PHE A 183 -5.25 -11.82 -9.14
CA PHE A 183 -5.99 -12.96 -8.60
C PHE A 183 -5.55 -13.24 -7.16
N GLY A 184 -6.45 -13.77 -6.34
CA GLY A 184 -6.15 -14.31 -5.03
C GLY A 184 -5.94 -15.82 -5.11
N LEU A 185 -4.84 -16.32 -4.54
CA LEU A 185 -4.49 -17.73 -4.49
C LEU A 185 -4.34 -18.19 -3.04
N ALA A 186 -4.98 -19.30 -2.69
CA ALA A 186 -4.75 -20.00 -1.44
C ALA A 186 -3.35 -20.59 -1.45
N THR A 187 -2.49 -20.12 -0.55
CA THR A 187 -1.09 -20.56 -0.45
C THR A 187 -0.92 -21.60 0.66
N TYR A 188 0.07 -22.47 0.47
CA TYR A 188 0.41 -23.58 1.36
C TYR A 188 1.92 -23.58 1.60
N PRO A 189 2.43 -24.29 2.64
CA PRO A 189 3.85 -24.31 2.96
C PRO A 189 4.78 -24.52 1.75
N SER A 190 4.49 -25.48 0.88
CA SER A 190 5.26 -25.80 -0.33
C SER A 190 5.38 -24.65 -1.33
N PHE A 191 4.56 -23.60 -1.23
CA PHE A 191 4.63 -22.42 -2.08
C PHE A 191 6.01 -21.74 -2.02
N VAL A 192 6.68 -21.72 -0.86
CA VAL A 192 7.99 -21.06 -0.71
C VAL A 192 9.13 -21.84 -1.34
N GLU A 193 8.92 -23.09 -1.76
CA GLU A 193 9.92 -23.83 -2.55
C GLU A 193 10.21 -23.11 -3.87
N ALA A 194 9.23 -22.34 -4.38
CA ALA A 194 9.40 -21.47 -5.53
C ALA A 194 10.58 -20.50 -5.38
N GLU A 195 10.96 -20.12 -4.15
CA GLU A 195 12.08 -19.23 -3.88
C GLU A 195 13.42 -19.76 -4.37
N THR A 196 13.65 -21.05 -4.19
CA THR A 196 14.96 -21.68 -4.40
C THR A 196 14.99 -22.55 -5.66
N ASN A 197 13.82 -22.88 -6.23
CA ASN A 197 13.71 -23.76 -7.39
C ASN A 197 13.49 -23.02 -8.74
N GLY A 198 13.77 -21.71 -8.80
CA GLY A 198 13.61 -20.91 -10.02
C GLY A 198 12.17 -20.46 -10.28
N GLY A 199 11.37 -20.24 -9.22
CA GLY A 199 10.01 -19.72 -9.31
C GLY A 199 8.95 -20.77 -9.63
N ILE A 200 9.29 -22.05 -9.70
CA ILE A 200 8.33 -23.12 -10.02
C ILE A 200 7.48 -23.41 -8.78
N VAL A 201 6.20 -23.05 -8.84
CA VAL A 201 5.28 -23.27 -7.72
C VAL A 201 4.75 -24.71 -7.75
N PRO A 202 4.99 -25.52 -6.71
CA PRO A 202 4.44 -26.88 -6.64
C PRO A 202 2.93 -26.85 -6.36
N MET A 203 2.25 -27.94 -6.73
CA MET A 203 0.89 -28.19 -6.25
C MET A 203 0.92 -28.46 -4.73
N PRO A 204 -0.07 -27.95 -3.97
CA PRO A 204 -0.16 -28.25 -2.55
C PRO A 204 -0.48 -29.73 -2.33
N THR A 205 0.21 -30.35 -1.39
CA THR A 205 -0.01 -31.76 -1.07
C THR A 205 -1.37 -31.98 -0.39
N PRO A 206 -1.97 -33.18 -0.49
CA PRO A 206 -3.21 -33.50 0.25
C PRO A 206 -3.12 -33.25 1.75
N ASN A 207 -1.93 -33.47 2.35
CA ASN A 207 -1.69 -33.23 3.77
C ASN A 207 -1.67 -31.74 4.10
N GLU A 208 -1.06 -30.90 3.26
CA GLU A 208 -1.10 -29.45 3.43
C GLU A 208 -2.51 -28.89 3.32
N ILE A 209 -3.27 -29.35 2.31
CA ILE A 209 -4.67 -28.96 2.11
C ILE A 209 -5.53 -29.33 3.32
N LYS A 210 -5.29 -30.50 3.93
CA LYS A 210 -6.03 -30.96 5.10
C LYS A 210 -5.69 -30.16 6.36
N ASN A 211 -4.42 -29.82 6.55
CA ASN A 211 -3.92 -29.24 7.80
C ASN A 211 -3.88 -27.71 7.80
N ASN A 212 -4.06 -27.07 6.64
CA ASN A 212 -4.02 -25.62 6.50
C ASN A 212 -5.28 -25.12 5.80
N ARG A 213 -5.76 -23.96 6.22
CA ARG A 213 -6.94 -23.32 5.62
C ARG A 213 -6.69 -22.73 4.22
N GLY A 214 -5.43 -22.62 3.79
CA GLY A 214 -5.04 -21.98 2.54
C GLY A 214 -5.16 -20.46 2.63
N ASP A 215 -4.18 -19.79 3.24
CA ASP A 215 -4.21 -18.34 3.41
C ASP A 215 -3.98 -17.63 2.05
N LEU A 216 -4.83 -16.64 1.75
CA LEU A 216 -4.87 -16.01 0.44
C LEU A 216 -3.74 -14.99 0.25
N HIS A 217 -3.07 -15.08 -0.90
CA HIS A 217 -2.10 -14.11 -1.40
C HIS A 217 -2.51 -13.61 -2.78
N ALA A 218 -2.35 -12.31 -3.04
CA ALA A 218 -2.67 -11.72 -4.34
C ALA A 218 -1.42 -11.51 -5.19
N MET A 219 -1.50 -11.93 -6.45
CA MET A 219 -0.43 -11.79 -7.44
C MET A 219 -1.01 -11.33 -8.78
N LEU A 220 -0.13 -11.00 -9.74
CA LEU A 220 -0.52 -10.59 -11.09
C LEU A 220 -0.14 -11.68 -12.10
N ALA A 221 -1.12 -12.23 -12.82
CA ALA A 221 -0.87 -13.11 -13.96
C ALA A 221 -0.47 -12.27 -15.17
N VAL A 222 0.67 -12.62 -15.78
CA VAL A 222 1.29 -11.87 -16.88
C VAL A 222 1.57 -12.72 -18.11
N GLY A 223 1.28 -14.01 -18.08
CA GLY A 223 1.50 -14.88 -19.22
C GLY A 223 1.10 -16.32 -18.95
N TYR A 224 1.27 -17.17 -19.95
CA TYR A 224 1.07 -18.61 -19.85
C TYR A 224 1.92 -19.35 -20.89
N VAL A 225 2.21 -20.62 -20.61
CA VAL A 225 2.97 -21.52 -21.48
C VAL A 225 2.30 -22.89 -21.48
N ASP A 226 1.72 -23.29 -22.62
CA ASP A 226 0.99 -24.57 -22.72
C ASP A 226 1.91 -25.78 -22.64
N ARG A 227 3.16 -25.66 -23.10
CA ARG A 227 4.13 -26.76 -23.05
C ARG A 227 4.42 -27.23 -21.62
N SER A 228 4.41 -26.32 -20.65
CA SER A 228 4.64 -26.64 -19.23
C SER A 228 3.36 -26.54 -18.40
N GLU A 229 2.22 -26.25 -19.03
CA GLU A 229 0.92 -26.06 -18.38
C GLU A 229 0.98 -25.10 -17.18
N GLN A 230 1.63 -23.95 -17.37
CA GLN A 230 1.87 -22.98 -16.30
C GLN A 230 1.48 -21.56 -16.70
N PHE A 231 0.96 -20.81 -15.73
CA PHE A 231 0.85 -19.36 -15.78
C PHE A 231 2.14 -18.70 -15.31
N ILE A 232 2.53 -17.63 -15.98
CA ILE A 232 3.62 -16.74 -15.55
C ILE A 232 3.02 -15.67 -14.66
N VAL A 233 3.55 -15.48 -13.45
CA VAL A 233 3.02 -14.55 -12.47
C VAL A 233 4.09 -13.62 -11.93
N LYS A 234 3.76 -12.34 -11.75
CA LYS A 234 4.59 -11.34 -11.08
C LYS A 234 4.20 -11.30 -9.60
N ASN A 235 5.14 -11.57 -8.71
CA ASN A 235 4.94 -11.52 -7.25
C ASN A 235 5.35 -10.14 -6.68
N SER A 236 5.12 -9.93 -5.39
CA SER A 236 5.43 -8.69 -4.65
C SER A 236 6.37 -8.92 -3.46
N TRP A 237 7.23 -9.94 -3.54
CA TRP A 237 8.23 -10.28 -2.50
C TRP A 237 9.66 -9.94 -2.92
N GLY A 238 9.81 -8.98 -3.84
CA GLY A 238 11.09 -8.49 -4.31
C GLY A 238 11.77 -9.40 -5.35
N LYS A 239 12.78 -8.83 -6.02
CA LYS A 239 13.51 -9.49 -7.12
C LYS A 239 14.33 -10.71 -6.71
N LYS A 240 14.53 -10.95 -5.41
CA LYS A 240 15.26 -12.11 -4.90
C LYS A 240 14.38 -13.36 -4.79
N TRP A 241 13.07 -13.19 -4.86
CA TRP A 241 12.12 -14.30 -4.78
C TRP A 241 11.96 -14.96 -6.16
N GLY A 242 12.04 -16.29 -6.22
CA GLY A 242 11.79 -17.05 -7.45
C GLY A 242 12.69 -16.66 -8.62
N ASP A 243 12.12 -16.60 -9.83
CA ASP A 243 12.84 -16.14 -11.01
C ASP A 243 12.77 -14.62 -11.11
N LYS A 244 13.70 -13.93 -10.43
CA LYS A 244 13.81 -12.46 -10.43
C LYS A 244 12.52 -11.73 -10.00
N GLY A 245 11.73 -12.34 -9.13
CA GLY A 245 10.43 -11.86 -8.65
C GLY A 245 9.22 -12.44 -9.36
N TYR A 246 9.44 -13.36 -10.32
CA TYR A 246 8.40 -14.07 -11.05
C TYR A 246 8.28 -15.53 -10.60
N GLY A 247 7.09 -16.09 -10.79
CA GLY A 247 6.80 -17.49 -10.53
C GLY A 247 5.99 -18.13 -11.65
N TYR A 248 5.94 -19.45 -11.62
CA TYR A 248 5.31 -20.31 -12.61
C TYR A 248 4.31 -21.22 -11.91
N ILE A 249 3.02 -20.92 -12.04
CA ILE A 249 1.94 -21.60 -11.31
C ILE A 249 1.23 -22.60 -12.23
N PRO A 250 1.10 -23.89 -11.85
CA PRO A 250 0.39 -24.89 -12.64
C PRO A 250 -1.05 -24.47 -12.97
N TYR A 251 -1.50 -24.79 -14.19
CA TYR A 251 -2.88 -24.56 -14.63
C TYR A 251 -3.88 -25.16 -13.65
N GLU A 252 -3.68 -26.43 -13.27
CA GLU A 252 -4.54 -27.14 -12.32
C GLU A 252 -4.72 -26.39 -10.99
N TYR A 253 -3.67 -25.71 -10.52
CA TYR A 253 -3.72 -24.92 -9.30
C TYR A 253 -4.57 -23.66 -9.51
N MET A 254 -4.22 -22.87 -10.52
CA MET A 254 -4.76 -21.51 -10.70
C MET A 254 -6.17 -21.52 -11.32
N SER A 255 -6.54 -22.54 -12.08
CA SER A 255 -7.87 -22.70 -12.67
C SER A 255 -8.82 -23.55 -11.81
N SER A 256 -8.48 -23.78 -10.54
CA SER A 256 -9.34 -24.45 -9.59
C SER A 256 -10.02 -23.46 -8.65
N PRO A 257 -11.36 -23.39 -8.59
CA PRO A 257 -12.08 -22.50 -7.69
C PRO A 257 -11.91 -22.87 -6.20
N LYS A 258 -11.31 -24.03 -5.91
CA LYS A 258 -10.89 -24.42 -4.56
C LYS A 258 -9.73 -23.57 -4.05
N PHE A 259 -8.87 -23.11 -4.96
CA PHE A 259 -7.62 -22.45 -4.62
C PHE A 259 -7.54 -21.01 -5.11
N CYS A 260 -8.19 -20.70 -6.23
CA CYS A 260 -8.10 -19.39 -6.88
C CYS A 260 -9.43 -18.65 -6.80
N SER A 261 -9.39 -17.34 -6.54
CA SER A 261 -10.58 -16.50 -6.40
C SER A 261 -10.29 -15.02 -6.69
N ASP A 262 -11.36 -14.24 -6.86
CA ASP A 262 -11.32 -12.77 -7.02
C ASP A 262 -10.42 -12.26 -8.18
N LEU A 263 -10.66 -12.77 -9.39
CA LEU A 263 -9.86 -12.44 -10.57
C LEU A 263 -10.36 -11.17 -11.26
N HIS A 264 -9.50 -10.14 -11.38
CA HIS A 264 -9.83 -8.90 -12.07
C HIS A 264 -8.72 -8.42 -12.99
N THR A 265 -9.11 -7.92 -14.14
CA THR A 265 -8.22 -7.18 -15.05
C THR A 265 -8.63 -5.71 -15.12
N ILE A 266 -7.65 -4.83 -15.29
CA ILE A 266 -7.88 -3.43 -15.66
C ILE A 266 -7.74 -3.36 -17.18
N LYS A 267 -8.75 -2.82 -17.88
CA LYS A 267 -8.71 -2.67 -19.34
C LYS A 267 -8.37 -1.27 -19.78
N THR A 268 -8.89 -0.27 -19.10
CA THR A 268 -8.84 1.11 -19.61
C THR A 268 -8.73 2.12 -18.48
N ILE A 269 -7.88 3.11 -18.72
CA ILE A 269 -7.61 4.27 -17.87
C ILE A 269 -8.23 5.47 -18.58
N SER A 270 -8.90 6.35 -17.84
CA SER A 270 -9.72 7.43 -18.38
C SER A 270 -8.90 8.39 -19.27
N GLU A 271 -9.48 8.75 -20.41
CA GLU A 271 -8.88 9.65 -21.41
C GLU A 271 -8.79 11.12 -20.95
N ARG A 272 -9.36 11.48 -19.78
CA ARG A 272 -9.22 12.81 -19.18
C ARG A 272 -7.74 13.14 -18.90
N ALA A 273 -6.92 12.16 -18.53
CA ALA A 273 -5.48 12.34 -18.35
C ALA A 273 -4.75 12.70 -19.66
N ARG A 274 -5.16 12.09 -20.78
CA ARG A 274 -4.60 12.38 -22.11
C ARG A 274 -4.97 13.80 -22.52
N ARG A 275 -6.27 14.13 -22.50
CA ARG A 275 -6.73 15.49 -22.86
C ARG A 275 -6.10 16.58 -22.01
N ARG A 276 -5.91 16.37 -20.70
CA ARG A 276 -5.21 17.34 -19.85
C ARG A 276 -3.72 17.42 -20.13
N ARG A 277 -3.02 16.30 -20.38
CA ARG A 277 -1.60 16.32 -20.76
C ARG A 277 -1.38 16.97 -22.12
N GLU A 278 -2.24 16.66 -23.09
CA GLU A 278 -2.24 17.32 -24.39
C GLU A 278 -2.56 18.80 -24.25
N LEU A 279 -3.55 19.17 -23.44
CA LEU A 279 -3.86 20.58 -23.16
C LEU A 279 -2.71 21.27 -22.41
N MET A 280 -2.04 20.61 -21.47
CA MET A 280 -0.88 21.16 -20.75
C MET A 280 0.36 21.27 -21.65
N MET A 281 0.55 20.33 -22.57
CA MET A 281 1.65 20.35 -23.54
C MET A 281 1.37 21.37 -24.64
N GLN A 282 0.12 21.49 -25.09
CA GLN A 282 -0.34 22.56 -25.96
C GLN A 282 -0.24 23.92 -25.26
N ASN A 283 -0.56 24.02 -23.97
CA ASN A 283 -0.42 25.26 -23.21
C ASN A 283 1.05 25.59 -22.93
N SER A 284 1.93 24.61 -22.71
CA SER A 284 3.37 24.88 -22.53
C SER A 284 4.04 25.22 -23.86
N ILE A 285 3.62 24.60 -24.97
CA ILE A 285 3.98 24.99 -26.33
C ILE A 285 3.43 26.39 -26.62
N ALA A 286 2.18 26.68 -26.25
CA ALA A 286 1.56 27.99 -26.41
C ALA A 286 2.27 29.07 -25.57
N GLU A 287 2.63 28.78 -24.33
CA GLU A 287 3.37 29.68 -23.44
C GLU A 287 4.83 29.87 -23.89
N ASN A 288 5.49 28.83 -24.39
CA ASN A 288 6.83 28.94 -25.00
C ASN A 288 6.77 29.65 -26.36
N SER A 289 5.71 29.45 -27.14
CA SER A 289 5.49 30.19 -28.38
C SER A 289 5.07 31.63 -28.12
N GLN A 290 4.34 31.93 -27.04
CA GLN A 290 4.06 33.29 -26.59
C GLN A 290 5.32 33.95 -26.02
N LYS A 291 6.17 33.25 -25.27
CA LYS A 291 7.48 33.77 -24.85
C LYS A 291 8.43 33.98 -26.02
N ASN A 292 8.42 33.10 -27.01
CA ASN A 292 9.16 33.28 -28.25
C ASN A 292 8.55 34.37 -29.14
N VAL A 293 7.23 34.58 -29.13
CA VAL A 293 6.56 35.68 -29.84
C VAL A 293 6.74 37.01 -29.10
N TYR A 294 6.79 37.04 -27.77
CA TYR A 294 7.15 38.26 -27.00
C TYR A 294 8.66 38.54 -27.03
N GLY A 295 9.50 37.51 -27.19
CA GLY A 295 10.95 37.65 -27.44
C GLY A 295 11.23 38.12 -28.87
N TYR A 296 10.59 37.50 -29.86
CA TYR A 296 10.67 37.89 -31.27
C TYR A 296 9.93 39.20 -31.55
N GLN A 297 8.82 39.55 -30.88
CA GLN A 297 8.20 40.87 -31.04
C GLN A 297 9.08 41.98 -30.44
N LYS A 298 9.91 41.68 -29.44
CA LYS A 298 10.89 42.66 -28.92
C LYS A 298 12.13 42.81 -29.81
N GLU A 299 12.48 41.79 -30.59
CA GLU A 299 13.55 41.86 -31.61
C GLU A 299 13.03 42.33 -32.99
N CYS A 300 11.76 42.11 -33.34
CA CYS A 300 11.14 42.57 -34.58
C CYS A 300 10.57 43.99 -34.48
N LEU A 301 10.17 44.49 -33.29
CA LEU A 301 9.79 45.90 -33.10
C LEU A 301 11.00 46.86 -33.10
N ASN A 302 12.22 46.33 -33.07
CA ASN A 302 13.45 47.12 -33.25
C ASN A 302 14.02 47.04 -34.68
N ASN A 303 13.42 46.26 -35.58
CA ASN A 303 13.98 46.02 -36.93
C ASN A 303 12.97 46.14 -38.09
N ILE A 304 11.80 46.74 -37.88
CA ILE A 304 10.86 47.06 -38.97
C ILE A 304 10.45 48.55 -38.88
N GLU A 305 11.46 49.43 -38.88
CA GLU A 305 11.41 50.64 -39.68
C GLU A 305 12.20 50.31 -40.95
N ASN A 306 11.53 49.78 -41.97
CA ASN A 306 11.81 49.96 -43.40
C ASN A 306 11.16 48.84 -44.23
N THR A 307 10.73 49.24 -45.43
CA THR A 307 10.26 48.45 -46.57
C THR A 307 8.79 47.99 -46.56
N THR A 308 8.05 48.82 -47.28
CA THR A 308 6.84 48.68 -48.08
C THR A 308 6.68 47.40 -48.92
N ASN A 309 5.41 47.03 -49.08
CA ASN A 309 4.69 46.61 -50.28
C ASN A 309 4.81 45.17 -50.85
N ASP A 310 3.62 44.73 -51.27
CA ASP A 310 3.24 43.82 -52.35
C ASP A 310 3.06 42.31 -52.08
N ASP A 311 1.76 41.95 -52.09
CA ASP A 311 1.09 41.02 -52.99
C ASP A 311 1.11 39.48 -52.80
N LEU A 312 -0.05 38.93 -53.24
CA LEU A 312 -0.41 37.56 -53.67
C LEU A 312 -0.94 36.62 -52.58
N LEU A 313 -2.25 36.32 -52.45
CA LEU A 313 -3.26 35.68 -53.32
C LEU A 313 -3.04 34.18 -53.66
N VAL A 314 -4.19 33.47 -53.69
CA VAL A 314 -4.51 32.16 -54.31
C VAL A 314 -4.41 30.95 -53.36
N ASP A 315 -5.55 30.40 -52.88
CA ASP A 315 -6.43 29.34 -53.45
C ASP A 315 -5.73 27.96 -53.41
N ASP A 316 -6.34 26.80 -53.35
CA ASP A 316 -7.65 26.22 -52.99
C ASP A 316 -7.34 24.70 -52.97
N ASP A 317 -8.26 23.93 -52.42
CA ASP A 317 -8.59 22.57 -52.86
C ASP A 317 -7.74 21.32 -52.51
N ASP A 318 -8.56 20.33 -52.11
CA ASP A 318 -8.54 18.91 -52.43
C ASP A 318 -8.12 17.84 -51.41
N GLU A 319 -9.17 17.07 -51.07
CA GLU A 319 -9.26 15.64 -50.81
C GLU A 319 -8.13 14.79 -51.44
N ASP A 320 -7.62 13.78 -50.72
CA ASP A 320 -8.06 12.39 -50.94
C ASP A 320 -7.28 11.36 -50.08
N ASP A 321 -7.93 10.19 -50.01
CA ASP A 321 -7.60 8.93 -49.35
C ASP A 321 -6.20 8.29 -49.60
N PHE A 322 -5.98 7.19 -48.85
CA PHE A 322 -4.93 6.14 -48.94
C PHE A 322 -3.62 6.34 -48.14
N TYR A 323 -2.92 5.33 -47.60
CA TYR A 323 -2.92 3.88 -47.79
C TYR A 323 -2.47 3.17 -46.49
N ASN A 324 -2.98 1.95 -46.32
CA ASN A 324 -2.37 0.81 -45.65
C ASN A 324 -0.83 0.82 -45.75
N ASP A 325 -0.09 0.55 -44.66
CA ASP A 325 1.04 -0.37 -44.80
C ASP A 325 1.44 -1.15 -43.54
N LYS A 326 1.72 -2.42 -43.79
CA LYS A 326 2.31 -3.40 -42.87
C LYS A 326 3.83 -3.33 -43.02
N LYS A 327 4.59 -3.35 -41.91
CA LYS A 327 5.73 -4.28 -41.63
C LYS A 327 6.66 -3.74 -40.51
N PHE A 328 7.45 -4.69 -39.99
CA PHE A 328 8.52 -4.62 -38.98
C PHE A 328 8.02 -4.79 -37.53
N TRP A 329 8.34 -5.89 -36.83
CA TRP A 329 9.67 -6.45 -36.62
C TRP A 329 9.82 -7.94 -36.99
N GLN A 330 10.74 -8.21 -37.92
CA GLN A 330 11.54 -9.44 -37.95
C GLN A 330 13.00 -8.99 -37.81
N THR A 331 13.69 -9.48 -36.79
CA THR A 331 15.15 -9.54 -36.79
C THR A 331 15.58 -10.85 -36.13
N GLU A 332 16.05 -11.73 -37.01
CA GLU A 332 17.18 -12.65 -36.90
C GLU A 332 17.26 -13.62 -35.71
N ARG A 333 16.94 -14.87 -36.05
CA ARG A 333 17.51 -16.09 -35.46
C ARG A 333 19.03 -16.09 -35.64
N SER A 334 19.76 -16.26 -34.54
CA SER A 334 21.03 -16.97 -34.55
C SER A 334 20.81 -18.33 -33.90
N ASP A 335 20.90 -19.39 -34.70
CA ASP A 335 20.81 -20.77 -34.28
C ASP A 335 21.98 -21.15 -33.36
N HIS A 336 21.72 -21.24 -32.06
CA HIS A 336 22.53 -22.03 -31.14
C HIS A 336 21.66 -23.14 -30.55
N ILE A 337 21.67 -24.26 -31.26
CA ILE A 337 21.24 -25.56 -30.75
C ILE A 337 22.17 -25.91 -29.58
N ILE A 338 21.74 -25.65 -28.35
CA ILE A 338 22.36 -26.25 -27.17
C ILE A 338 21.81 -27.67 -27.09
N ASN A 339 22.57 -28.62 -27.63
CA ASN A 339 22.43 -30.03 -27.32
C ASN A 339 22.67 -30.21 -25.82
N ILE A 340 21.61 -30.35 -25.02
CA ILE A 340 21.71 -30.85 -23.65
C ILE A 340 21.89 -32.36 -23.76
N THR A 341 23.13 -32.78 -24.04
CA THR A 341 23.56 -34.15 -23.84
C THR A 341 23.84 -34.32 -22.35
N THR A 342 23.11 -35.24 -21.72
CA THR A 342 23.36 -35.73 -20.38
C THR A 342 24.78 -36.26 -20.27
N LYS A 343 25.68 -35.50 -19.64
CA LYS A 343 26.91 -36.03 -19.05
C LYS A 343 26.81 -35.86 -17.55
N SER A 344 26.54 -36.97 -16.88
CA SER A 344 26.80 -37.11 -15.45
C SER A 344 28.28 -36.83 -15.20
N GLN A 345 28.56 -35.73 -14.52
CA GLN A 345 29.82 -35.56 -13.81
C GLN A 345 29.50 -35.59 -12.32
N SER A 346 29.69 -36.76 -11.75
CA SER A 346 29.79 -37.03 -10.33
C SER A 346 30.93 -36.19 -9.75
N ILE A 347 30.59 -35.07 -9.12
CA ILE A 347 31.53 -34.33 -8.28
C ILE A 347 31.59 -35.06 -6.93
N HIS A 348 32.66 -35.84 -6.74
CA HIS A 348 33.03 -36.40 -5.45
C HIS A 348 33.44 -35.27 -4.50
N PHE A 349 32.56 -34.91 -3.56
CA PHE A 349 32.98 -34.26 -2.33
C PHE A 349 33.48 -35.33 -1.36
N GLN A 350 34.79 -35.33 -1.10
CA GLN A 350 35.38 -36.11 -0.02
C GLN A 350 34.78 -35.66 1.32
N LYS A 351 34.05 -36.58 1.97
CA LYS A 351 33.68 -36.50 3.38
C LYS A 351 34.94 -36.34 4.22
N LYS A 352 35.10 -35.20 4.91
CA LYS A 352 35.84 -35.17 6.18
C LYS A 352 34.87 -35.55 7.30
N SER A 353 35.22 -36.64 7.96
CA SER A 353 34.50 -37.25 9.07
C SER A 353 34.43 -36.35 10.31
N GLY A 354 33.30 -36.41 11.00
CA GLY A 354 33.19 -36.03 12.41
C GLY A 354 31.88 -35.32 12.71
N TYR A 355 31.03 -35.95 13.52
CA TYR A 355 29.72 -35.52 14.02
C TYR A 355 28.50 -35.87 13.15
N THR A 356 27.92 -37.04 13.46
CA THR A 356 26.54 -37.40 13.14
C THR A 356 25.58 -36.55 13.98
N ALA A 357 25.11 -35.44 13.43
CA ALA A 357 23.82 -34.86 13.80
C ALA A 357 22.82 -35.27 12.70
N SER A 358 21.67 -35.83 13.06
CA SER A 358 20.61 -36.07 12.10
C SER A 358 20.20 -34.74 11.49
N SER A 359 20.41 -34.55 10.19
CA SER A 359 19.87 -33.41 9.46
C SER A 359 18.36 -33.59 9.41
N LYS A 360 17.63 -33.07 10.38
CA LYS A 360 16.20 -32.82 10.22
C LYS A 360 16.09 -31.90 9.01
N GLN A 361 15.60 -32.43 7.89
CA GLN A 361 15.21 -31.60 6.76
C GLN A 361 14.11 -30.68 7.28
N LEU A 362 14.43 -29.40 7.42
CA LEU A 362 13.46 -28.41 7.86
C LEU A 362 12.52 -28.21 6.67
N HIS A 363 11.24 -28.54 6.86
CA HIS A 363 10.23 -28.35 5.83
C HIS A 363 9.61 -26.96 5.96
N PRO A 364 9.20 -26.33 4.85
CA PRO A 364 8.37 -25.14 4.88
C PRO A 364 7.17 -25.29 5.81
N TYR A 365 6.77 -24.20 6.45
CA TYR A 365 5.63 -24.20 7.37
C TYR A 365 4.90 -22.85 7.38
N ILE A 366 3.65 -22.89 7.87
CA ILE A 366 2.90 -21.68 8.19
C ILE A 366 3.19 -21.31 9.65
N GLU A 367 3.76 -20.12 9.84
CA GLU A 367 3.89 -19.51 11.15
C GLU A 367 2.68 -18.62 11.42
N ARG A 368 2.00 -18.90 12.52
CA ARG A 368 0.87 -18.13 12.99
C ARG A 368 1.29 -17.38 14.24
N VAL A 369 1.43 -16.06 14.08
CA VAL A 369 1.72 -15.17 15.20
C VAL A 369 0.38 -14.59 15.61
N PRO A 370 -0.18 -15.00 16.77
CA PRO A 370 -1.29 -14.28 17.36
C PRO A 370 -0.90 -12.82 17.32
N ARG A 371 -1.77 -11.97 16.77
CA ARG A 371 -1.58 -10.54 16.97
C ARG A 371 -1.38 -10.42 18.46
N GLU A 372 -0.24 -9.86 18.89
CA GLU A 372 -0.06 -9.56 20.31
C GLU A 372 -1.39 -8.98 20.73
N ASN A 373 -2.07 -9.65 21.67
CA ASN A 373 -2.97 -8.88 22.50
C ASN A 373 -2.09 -7.70 22.86
N ASN A 374 -2.47 -6.48 22.47
CA ASN A 374 -2.08 -5.34 23.26
C ASN A 374 -2.70 -5.64 24.64
N SER A 375 -2.09 -6.56 25.39
CA SER A 375 -2.19 -6.65 26.82
C SER A 375 -1.74 -5.28 27.24
N SER A 376 -2.74 -4.45 27.54
CA SER A 376 -2.57 -3.12 28.11
C SER A 376 -1.48 -2.28 27.43
N LYS A 377 -1.71 -1.84 26.17
CA LYS A 377 -0.95 -0.67 25.69
C LYS A 377 -1.37 0.54 26.51
N SER A 378 -0.39 1.08 27.23
CA SER A 378 -0.53 2.33 27.95
C SER A 378 -0.21 3.48 27.02
N TYR A 379 -1.15 4.38 26.85
CA TYR A 379 -1.02 5.54 25.99
C TYR A 379 -0.77 6.78 26.84
N ILE A 380 0.26 7.53 26.48
CA ILE A 380 0.53 8.84 27.04
C ILE A 380 0.45 9.86 25.90
N LEU A 381 -0.56 10.74 25.97
CA LEU A 381 -0.57 11.93 25.13
C LEU A 381 0.26 13.01 25.81
N TRP A 382 1.39 13.36 25.21
CA TRP A 382 2.29 14.40 25.70
C TRP A 382 2.06 15.70 24.95
N ILE A 383 1.45 16.67 25.62
CA ILE A 383 1.09 17.97 25.06
C ILE A 383 2.24 18.95 25.30
N ASP A 384 3.27 18.83 24.48
CA ASP A 384 4.40 19.75 24.43
C ASP A 384 5.23 19.54 23.15
N LYS A 385 6.19 20.44 22.91
CA LYS A 385 7.21 20.26 21.87
C LYS A 385 8.07 19.03 22.19
N LYS A 386 8.39 18.25 21.16
CA LYS A 386 9.37 17.15 21.25
C LYS A 386 10.79 17.73 21.31
N SER A 387 11.21 18.19 22.49
CA SER A 387 12.58 18.66 22.76
C SER A 387 13.51 17.51 23.18
N GLY A 388 14.81 17.75 23.29
CA GLY A 388 15.79 16.77 23.81
C GLY A 388 15.38 16.24 25.18
N ASP A 389 15.21 17.12 26.17
CA ASP A 389 14.84 16.75 27.54
C ASP A 389 13.51 15.97 27.64
N ASN A 390 12.50 16.37 26.85
CA ASN A 390 11.22 15.67 26.81
C ASN A 390 11.35 14.30 26.14
N SER A 391 12.17 14.19 25.10
CA SER A 391 12.44 12.93 24.42
C SER A 391 13.19 11.97 25.33
N ASP A 392 14.17 12.43 26.09
CA ASP A 392 14.92 11.61 27.05
C ASP A 392 14.01 11.09 28.18
N THR A 393 13.11 11.94 28.66
CA THR A 393 12.12 11.55 29.66
C THR A 393 11.11 10.55 29.08
N ALA A 394 10.67 10.74 27.83
CA ALA A 394 9.79 9.80 27.14
C ALA A 394 10.49 8.46 26.88
N ASN A 395 11.76 8.45 26.49
CA ASN A 395 12.55 7.23 26.25
C ASN A 395 12.65 6.38 27.52
N GLN A 396 12.77 7.00 28.69
CA GLN A 396 12.76 6.29 29.98
C GLN A 396 11.38 5.68 30.34
N LEU A 397 10.30 6.22 29.78
CA LEU A 397 8.96 5.63 29.92
C LEU A 397 8.77 4.47 28.94
N THR A 398 9.32 4.56 27.73
CA THR A 398 9.14 3.55 26.67
C THR A 398 10.15 2.40 26.73
N SER A 399 11.12 2.41 27.66
CA SER A 399 12.19 1.41 27.77
C SER A 399 11.69 -0.04 27.85
N ASP A 400 10.49 -0.24 28.38
CA ASP A 400 9.92 -1.56 28.65
C ASP A 400 8.99 -2.03 27.50
N GLY A 401 8.89 -1.26 26.40
CA GLY A 401 8.12 -1.59 25.19
C GLY A 401 6.59 -1.52 25.33
N LYS A 402 6.07 -1.28 26.53
CA LYS A 402 4.63 -1.35 26.88
C LYS A 402 3.88 -0.02 26.80
N ILE A 403 4.61 1.10 26.72
CA ILE A 403 4.05 2.46 26.73
C ILE A 403 4.21 3.09 25.35
N HIS A 404 3.11 3.58 24.78
CA HIS A 404 3.09 4.39 23.57
C HIS A 404 2.96 5.87 23.94
N ILE A 405 3.81 6.73 23.37
CA ILE A 405 3.82 8.17 23.67
C ILE A 405 3.61 8.97 22.39
N ASP A 406 2.58 9.79 22.37
CA ASP A 406 2.22 10.68 21.27
C ASP A 406 2.50 12.14 21.65
N PHE A 407 3.38 12.82 20.92
CA PHE A 407 3.64 14.24 21.14
C PHE A 407 2.68 15.11 20.32
N ARG A 408 2.03 16.09 20.95
CA ARG A 408 1.23 17.11 20.27
C ARG A 408 1.62 18.50 20.78
N GLU A 409 2.10 19.34 19.90
CA GLU A 409 2.67 20.64 20.30
C GLU A 409 1.62 21.65 20.76
N THR A 410 0.35 21.47 20.40
CA THR A 410 -0.73 22.40 20.76
C THR A 410 -1.96 21.65 21.25
N PHE A 411 -2.83 22.32 22.01
CA PHE A 411 -4.12 21.71 22.37
C PHE A 411 -5.05 21.45 21.21
N ALA A 412 -5.00 22.25 20.14
CA ALA A 412 -5.79 21.96 18.95
C ALA A 412 -5.39 20.60 18.34
N MET A 413 -4.08 20.36 18.22
CA MET A 413 -3.55 19.07 17.78
C MET A 413 -3.89 17.93 18.76
N ALA A 414 -3.85 18.20 20.07
CA ALA A 414 -4.23 17.23 21.10
C ALA A 414 -5.73 16.90 21.03
N GLN A 415 -6.60 17.89 20.79
CA GLN A 415 -8.03 17.74 20.66
C GLN A 415 -8.40 16.91 19.44
N ASP A 416 -7.81 17.21 18.28
CA ASP A 416 -8.03 16.44 17.06
C ASP A 416 -7.53 15.01 17.21
N HIS A 417 -6.40 14.83 17.90
CA HIS A 417 -5.90 13.51 18.20
C HIS A 417 -6.83 12.72 19.13
N ILE A 418 -7.28 13.29 20.25
CA ILE A 418 -8.24 12.67 21.18
C ILE A 418 -9.52 12.22 20.43
N ARG A 419 -10.00 13.00 19.45
CA ARG A 419 -11.13 12.61 18.60
C ARG A 419 -10.81 11.37 17.76
N GLN A 420 -9.65 11.36 17.10
CA GLN A 420 -9.19 10.26 16.25
C GLN A 420 -9.02 8.95 17.03
N ILE A 421 -8.54 9.01 18.28
CA ILE A 421 -8.28 7.83 19.11
C ILE A 421 -9.37 7.56 20.16
N SER A 422 -10.55 8.17 20.02
CA SER A 422 -11.62 8.08 21.04
C SER A 422 -12.06 6.64 21.36
N ASN A 423 -11.99 5.73 20.39
CA ASN A 423 -12.28 4.30 20.59
C ASN A 423 -11.21 3.61 21.45
N ILE A 424 -9.93 4.01 21.33
CA ILE A 424 -8.82 3.51 22.15
C ILE A 424 -8.97 4.01 23.59
N ILE A 425 -9.27 5.30 23.74
CA ILE A 425 -9.46 5.95 25.05
C ILE A 425 -10.60 5.28 25.83
N LYS A 426 -11.71 4.95 25.16
CA LYS A 426 -12.88 4.31 25.77
C LYS A 426 -12.72 2.80 25.99
N SER A 427 -11.62 2.21 25.53
CA SER A 427 -11.39 0.77 25.67
C SER A 427 -11.12 0.38 27.14
N PRO A 428 -11.84 -0.61 27.69
CA PRO A 428 -11.60 -1.09 29.05
C PRO A 428 -10.22 -1.77 29.21
N SER A 429 -9.62 -2.23 28.11
CA SER A 429 -8.32 -2.92 28.10
C SER A 429 -7.10 -2.00 27.94
N SER A 430 -7.29 -0.68 27.86
CA SER A 430 -6.20 0.29 27.65
C SER A 430 -6.10 1.30 28.81
N THR A 431 -4.88 1.69 29.16
CA THR A 431 -4.62 2.83 30.07
C THR A 431 -4.33 4.05 29.22
N PHE A 432 -4.99 5.17 29.49
CA PHE A 432 -4.75 6.42 28.78
C PHE A 432 -4.55 7.53 29.79
N GLN A 433 -3.50 8.32 29.62
CA GLN A 433 -3.17 9.45 30.47
C GLN A 433 -2.59 10.60 29.64
N ILE A 434 -2.68 11.81 30.17
CA ILE A 434 -2.18 13.00 29.50
C ILE A 434 -1.05 13.59 30.35
N VAL A 435 0.06 13.93 29.68
CA VAL A 435 1.12 14.76 30.23
C VAL A 435 1.04 16.11 29.54
N CYS A 436 0.96 17.20 30.29
CA CYS A 436 1.00 18.55 29.74
C CYS A 436 1.91 19.45 30.57
N ARG A 437 2.31 20.59 30.00
CA ARG A 437 2.98 21.64 30.76
C ARG A 437 2.00 22.41 31.64
N GLY A 438 2.55 23.11 32.64
CA GLY A 438 1.79 24.04 33.48
C GLY A 438 1.27 25.27 32.76
N TYR A 439 0.70 26.17 33.55
CA TYR A 439 0.15 27.43 33.06
C TYR A 439 1.25 28.37 32.54
N TYR A 440 1.11 28.82 31.30
CA TYR A 440 1.87 29.93 30.73
C TYR A 440 0.89 30.92 30.11
N LYS A 441 0.85 32.15 30.63
CA LYS A 441 -0.16 33.18 30.31
C LYS A 441 -0.32 33.48 28.81
N ASN A 442 0.71 33.16 28.00
CA ASN A 442 0.77 33.45 26.57
C ASN A 442 0.87 32.17 25.70
N GLU A 443 0.63 30.98 26.26
CA GLU A 443 0.65 29.72 25.50
C GLU A 443 -0.74 29.06 25.45
N ASN A 444 -1.11 28.54 24.27
CA ASN A 444 -2.32 27.74 24.06
C ASN A 444 -2.16 26.29 24.61
N LYS A 445 -1.66 26.17 25.85
CA LYS A 445 -1.29 24.90 26.53
C LYS A 445 -1.71 24.84 28.02
N ASN A 446 -2.60 25.72 28.47
CA ASN A 446 -3.15 25.75 29.83
C ASN A 446 -3.97 24.49 30.27
N PRO A 447 -3.60 23.80 31.37
CA PRO A 447 -4.37 22.68 31.93
C PRO A 447 -5.87 22.94 32.19
N PHE A 448 -6.30 24.18 32.42
CA PHE A 448 -7.71 24.52 32.59
C PHE A 448 -8.56 24.16 31.35
N ASP A 449 -8.12 24.56 30.15
CA ASP A 449 -8.83 24.31 28.89
C ASP A 449 -8.90 22.80 28.58
N LEU A 450 -7.85 22.06 28.95
CA LEU A 450 -7.81 20.62 28.84
C LEU A 450 -8.90 19.96 29.72
N LEU A 451 -9.06 20.40 30.97
CA LEU A 451 -10.09 19.84 31.86
C LEU A 451 -11.50 20.08 31.32
N LEU A 452 -11.75 21.27 30.74
CA LEU A 452 -13.01 21.58 30.05
C LEU A 452 -13.24 20.70 28.83
N LEU A 453 -12.19 20.49 28.03
CA LEU A 453 -12.24 19.59 26.87
C LEU A 453 -12.59 18.15 27.29
N LEU A 454 -11.96 17.64 28.34
CA LEU A 454 -12.24 16.30 28.86
C LEU A 454 -13.67 16.18 29.37
N ASN A 455 -14.20 17.22 30.04
CA ASN A 455 -15.58 17.25 30.50
C ASN A 455 -16.56 17.18 29.33
N LYS A 456 -16.35 17.98 28.29
CA LYS A 456 -17.20 18.02 27.09
C LYS A 456 -17.28 16.67 26.36
N ASN A 457 -16.27 15.82 26.51
CA ASN A 457 -16.17 14.52 25.83
C ASN A 457 -16.46 13.31 26.74
N ASN A 458 -16.95 13.51 27.96
CA ASN A 458 -17.16 12.45 28.97
C ASN A 458 -15.87 11.66 29.32
N LEU A 459 -14.72 12.35 29.31
CA LEU A 459 -13.40 11.79 29.56
C LEU A 459 -12.82 12.20 30.93
N ARG A 460 -13.70 12.43 31.91
CA ARG A 460 -13.32 12.91 33.26
C ARG A 460 -12.37 11.98 34.02
N HIS A 461 -12.43 10.69 33.70
CA HIS A 461 -11.64 9.62 34.31
C HIS A 461 -10.18 9.59 33.85
N ILE A 462 -9.80 10.37 32.82
CA ILE A 462 -8.43 10.38 32.31
C ILE A 462 -7.54 11.17 33.28
N PRO A 463 -6.43 10.58 33.77
CA PRO A 463 -5.48 11.30 34.61
C PRO A 463 -4.72 12.34 33.79
N VAL A 464 -4.53 13.51 34.39
CA VAL A 464 -3.72 14.57 33.83
C VAL A 464 -2.54 14.82 34.76
N ILE A 465 -1.34 14.68 34.21
CA ILE A 465 -0.08 14.97 34.90
C ILE A 465 0.47 16.27 34.33
N VAL A 466 0.63 17.26 35.20
CA VAL A 466 1.12 18.59 34.83
C VAL A 466 2.59 18.72 35.23
N PHE A 467 3.46 18.87 34.24
CA PHE A 467 4.89 19.07 34.42
C PHE A 467 5.22 20.57 34.41
N THR A 468 5.47 21.15 35.59
CA THR A 468 5.71 22.59 35.74
C THR A 468 6.59 22.92 36.94
N ASN A 469 7.42 23.95 36.79
CA ASN A 469 8.16 24.57 37.88
C ASN A 469 7.33 25.65 38.61
N ASP A 470 6.32 26.23 37.93
CA ASP A 470 5.40 27.20 38.51
C ASP A 470 4.12 26.52 39.00
N LYS A 471 4.22 25.84 40.15
CA LYS A 471 3.08 25.18 40.78
C LYS A 471 2.10 26.21 41.36
N GLU A 472 2.61 27.25 42.02
CA GLU A 472 1.78 28.24 42.70
C GLU A 472 0.97 29.09 41.72
N GLY A 473 1.57 29.52 40.61
CA GLY A 473 0.88 30.24 39.56
C GLY A 473 -0.22 29.42 38.89
N LEU A 474 0.02 28.13 38.63
CA LEU A 474 -1.01 27.21 38.14
C LEU A 474 -2.17 27.05 39.12
N LEU A 475 -1.88 26.86 40.42
CA LEU A 475 -2.92 26.71 41.45
C LEU A 475 -3.77 27.98 41.56
N LYS A 476 -3.12 29.15 41.66
CA LYS A 476 -3.81 30.45 41.71
C LYS A 476 -4.67 30.69 40.48
N HIS A 477 -4.18 30.30 39.30
CA HIS A 477 -4.93 30.40 38.05
C HIS A 477 -6.20 29.54 38.07
N LEU A 478 -6.08 28.26 38.47
CA LEU A 478 -7.21 27.34 38.56
C LEU A 478 -8.20 27.73 39.67
N GLU A 479 -7.73 28.19 40.83
CA GLU A 479 -8.59 28.66 41.93
C GLU A 479 -9.45 29.85 41.53
N ASN A 480 -8.92 30.74 40.68
CA ASN A 480 -9.66 31.89 40.18
C ASN A 480 -10.68 31.53 39.08
N GLN A 481 -10.33 30.60 38.18
CA GLN A 481 -11.15 30.32 36.99
C GLN A 481 -12.14 29.16 37.17
N ALA A 482 -11.74 28.10 37.85
CA ALA A 482 -12.54 26.87 37.96
C ALA A 482 -13.94 27.07 38.56
N PRO A 483 -14.15 27.93 39.58
CA PRO A 483 -15.49 28.19 40.11
C PRO A 483 -16.46 28.78 39.08
N SER A 484 -15.96 29.66 38.19
CA SER A 484 -16.81 30.37 37.20
C SER A 484 -17.46 29.46 36.17
N VAL A 485 -16.93 28.24 36.00
CA VAL A 485 -17.38 27.23 35.03
C VAL A 485 -17.85 25.94 35.70
N GLY A 486 -18.00 25.94 37.03
CA GLY A 486 -18.46 24.76 37.79
C GLY A 486 -17.48 23.59 37.78
N LEU A 487 -16.18 23.83 37.56
CA LEU A 487 -15.14 22.81 37.63
C LEU A 487 -14.69 22.69 39.10
N THR A 488 -15.34 21.85 39.90
CA THR A 488 -15.07 21.74 41.35
C THR A 488 -14.08 20.63 41.72
N ASP A 489 -13.84 19.68 40.81
CA ASP A 489 -13.06 18.45 41.03
C ASP A 489 -11.61 18.54 40.50
N TRP A 490 -11.17 19.71 40.04
CA TRP A 490 -9.87 19.85 39.37
C TRP A 490 -8.68 19.47 40.28
N LYS A 491 -8.78 19.70 41.59
CA LYS A 491 -7.72 19.36 42.56
C LYS A 491 -7.45 17.85 42.61
N ASP A 492 -8.49 17.04 42.40
CA ASP A 492 -8.40 15.57 42.41
C ASP A 492 -7.94 15.01 41.06
N ARG A 493 -8.04 15.80 40.00
CA ARG A 493 -7.79 15.38 38.61
C ARG A 493 -6.38 15.67 38.11
N LEU A 494 -5.67 16.58 38.76
CA LEU A 494 -4.33 16.99 38.38
C LEU A 494 -3.27 16.41 39.32
N TYR A 495 -2.26 15.77 38.74
CA TYR A 495 -1.01 15.49 39.46
C TYR A 495 0.05 16.47 39.00
N ILE A 496 0.49 17.37 39.88
CA ILE A 496 1.45 18.42 39.55
C ILE A 496 2.86 18.02 40.02
N THR A 497 3.84 18.07 39.13
CA THR A 497 5.25 17.77 39.45
C THR A 497 6.21 18.70 38.68
N SER A 498 7.35 18.99 39.27
CA SER A 498 8.45 19.74 38.66
C SER A 498 9.66 18.87 38.28
N THR A 499 9.64 17.57 38.61
CA THR A 499 10.77 16.66 38.33
C THR A 499 10.37 15.50 37.42
N SER A 500 11.24 15.20 36.45
CA SER A 500 11.09 14.07 35.51
C SER A 500 10.99 12.74 36.24
N LYS A 501 11.76 12.54 37.33
CA LYS A 501 11.69 11.34 38.17
C LYS A 501 10.28 11.11 38.73
N LYS A 502 9.66 12.14 39.31
CA LYS A 502 8.29 12.05 39.87
C LYS A 502 7.23 11.89 38.78
N LEU A 503 7.43 12.54 37.63
CA LEU A 503 6.60 12.34 36.43
C LEU A 503 6.61 10.87 36.01
N ILE A 504 7.80 10.30 35.80
CA ILE A 504 7.98 8.89 35.40
C ILE A 504 7.33 7.95 36.41
N THR A 505 7.62 8.12 37.70
CA THR A 505 7.03 7.30 38.76
C THR A 505 5.50 7.35 38.72
N LYS A 506 4.90 8.55 38.58
CA LYS A 506 3.45 8.68 38.54
C LYS A 506 2.83 8.00 37.32
N CYS A 507 3.43 8.18 36.14
CA CYS A 507 2.99 7.52 34.91
C CYS A 507 2.99 6.00 35.09
N LYS A 508 4.11 5.42 35.57
CA LYS A 508 4.23 3.97 35.78
C LYS A 508 3.22 3.45 36.82
N THR A 509 3.07 4.12 37.96
CA THR A 509 2.10 3.71 38.99
C THR A 509 0.65 3.73 38.51
N HIS A 510 0.27 4.71 37.67
CA HIS A 510 -1.10 4.75 37.14
C HIS A 510 -1.37 3.57 36.19
N ILE A 511 -0.37 3.23 35.39
CA ILE A 511 -0.41 2.10 34.46
C ILE A 511 -0.54 0.77 35.22
N GLU A 512 0.25 0.58 36.28
CA GLU A 512 0.23 -0.62 37.12
C GLU A 512 -1.12 -0.82 37.84
N LYS A 513 -1.73 0.25 38.36
CA LYS A 513 -3.01 0.20 39.11
C LYS A 513 -4.23 -0.22 38.30
N LYS A 514 -4.18 -0.16 36.96
CA LYS A 514 -5.29 -0.59 36.08
C LYS A 514 -5.05 -1.99 35.48
N THR A 515 -3.86 -2.56 35.71
CA THR A 515 -3.46 -3.89 35.22
C THR A 515 -3.72 -4.98 36.28
N LEU A 516 -3.83 -4.57 37.55
CA LEU A 516 -4.40 -5.34 38.68
C LEU A 516 -5.91 -5.15 38.73
#